data_AF-A0A7X8U8U5-F1
#
_entry.id   AF-A0A7X8U8U5-F1
#
_cell.length_a   1.000
_cell.length_b   1.000
_cell.length_c   1.000
_cell.angle_alpha   90.00
_cell.angle_beta   90.00
_cell.angle_gamma   90.00
#
_symmetry.space_group_name_H-M   'P 1'
#
loop_
_entity.id
_entity.type
_entity.pdbx_description
1 polymer ?
#
loop_
_entity_poly.entity_id
_entity_poly.type
_entity_poly.pdbx_seq_one_letter_code
_entity_poly.pdbx_strand_id
1 'polypeptide(L)'
;MLNHNQNNIITSYNVVYFSETSGTLGGTKLLPLTDKTLEIFKIYNLAISNGVLIKKLGDSWIGGRSMRLTEAKIRTLENGIQCGPVTSRMVSDAKLHIKQLFTSPYGSNVS
;
A
#
# COMPACT_ATOMS: atom_id res chain seq x y z
N MET A 1 -7.14 8.76 -19.67
CA MET A 1 -6.63 8.89 -18.28
C MET A 1 -7.47 9.92 -17.56
N LEU A 2 -7.66 9.82 -16.23
CA LEU A 2 -8.19 10.92 -15.41
C LEU A 2 -7.19 12.08 -15.46
N ASN A 3 -7.22 12.83 -16.55
CA ASN A 3 -6.46 14.05 -16.71
C ASN A 3 -7.36 15.19 -16.25
N HIS A 4 -6.81 16.07 -15.42
CA HIS A 4 -7.40 17.31 -14.90
C HIS A 4 -8.45 17.11 -13.80
N ASN A 5 -8.10 17.39 -12.53
CA ASN A 5 -8.90 17.83 -11.36
C ASN A 5 -10.42 17.55 -11.30
N GLN A 6 -10.90 16.52 -11.97
CA GLN A 6 -12.30 16.21 -12.14
C GLN A 6 -12.64 15.10 -11.15
N ASN A 7 -13.44 15.47 -10.17
CA ASN A 7 -13.95 14.56 -9.16
C ASN A 7 -15.23 13.88 -9.68
N ASN A 8 -15.62 12.77 -9.06
CA ASN A 8 -16.89 12.10 -9.30
C ASN A 8 -17.13 11.52 -10.72
N ILE A 9 -16.07 11.24 -11.49
CA ILE A 9 -16.21 10.64 -12.82
C ILE A 9 -16.46 9.12 -12.74
N ILE A 10 -15.64 8.40 -11.97
CA ILE A 10 -15.63 6.92 -11.93
C ILE A 10 -16.30 6.40 -10.65
N THR A 11 -16.27 7.21 -9.59
CA THR A 11 -16.80 6.86 -8.27
C THR A 11 -17.17 8.15 -7.54
N SER A 12 -18.19 8.10 -6.68
CA SER A 12 -18.59 9.21 -5.81
C SER A 12 -17.66 9.39 -4.59
N TYR A 13 -16.79 8.42 -4.34
CA TYR A 13 -15.80 8.50 -3.27
C TYR A 13 -14.56 9.24 -3.75
N ASN A 14 -13.92 10.00 -2.85
CA ASN A 14 -12.70 10.71 -3.19
C ASN A 14 -11.56 9.73 -3.54
N VAL A 15 -10.88 9.98 -4.67
CA VAL A 15 -9.70 9.23 -5.06
C VAL A 15 -8.49 9.86 -4.39
N VAL A 16 -7.80 9.09 -3.56
CA VAL A 16 -6.70 9.58 -2.69
C VAL A 16 -5.35 9.00 -3.08
N TYR A 17 -5.34 8.00 -3.97
CA TYR A 17 -4.12 7.34 -4.43
C TYR A 17 -4.37 6.65 -5.77
N PHE A 18 -3.35 6.57 -6.62
CA PHE A 18 -3.38 5.73 -7.81
C PHE A 18 -2.43 4.54 -7.67
N SER A 19 -2.99 3.32 -7.70
CA SER A 19 -2.16 2.11 -7.70
C SER A 19 -1.61 1.85 -9.08
N GLU A 20 -0.28 1.76 -9.16
CA GLU A 20 0.39 1.17 -10.31
C GLU A 20 0.20 -0.34 -10.31
N THR A 21 -0.13 -0.90 -11.47
CA THR A 21 -0.22 -2.35 -11.66
C THR A 21 0.82 -2.81 -12.67
N SER A 22 1.32 -4.03 -12.50
CA SER A 22 2.34 -4.64 -13.36
C SER A 22 1.85 -4.99 -14.77
N GLY A 23 0.53 -4.96 -15.02
CA GLY A 23 -0.05 -5.28 -16.31
C GLY A 23 0.10 -4.12 -17.30
N THR A 24 0.86 -4.33 -18.38
CA THR A 24 1.14 -3.29 -19.38
C THR A 24 0.44 -3.57 -20.71
N LEU A 25 -0.12 -2.51 -21.30
CA LEU A 25 -0.44 -2.41 -22.73
C LEU A 25 0.26 -1.13 -23.24
N GLY A 26 1.59 -1.13 -23.25
CA GLY A 26 2.40 0.03 -23.65
C GLY A 26 2.72 1.05 -22.55
N GLY A 27 2.27 0.83 -21.31
CA GLY A 27 2.60 1.66 -20.15
C GLY A 27 1.97 1.12 -18.86
N THR A 28 2.43 1.64 -17.71
CA THR A 28 1.90 1.27 -16.38
C THR A 28 0.47 1.76 -16.22
N LYS A 29 -0.46 0.85 -15.91
CA LYS A 29 -1.86 1.21 -15.64
C LYS A 29 -2.00 1.77 -14.23
N LEU A 30 -2.76 2.86 -14.13
CA LEU A 30 -3.12 3.52 -12.87
C LEU A 30 -4.56 3.18 -12.49
N LEU A 31 -4.74 2.55 -11.34
CA LEU A 31 -6.06 2.25 -10.77
C LEU A 31 -6.39 3.27 -9.67
N PRO A 32 -7.52 3.98 -9.75
CA PRO A 32 -7.93 4.91 -8.69
C PRO A 32 -8.31 4.15 -7.42
N LEU A 33 -7.73 4.54 -6.29
CA LEU A 33 -8.05 4.01 -4.96
C LEU A 33 -8.63 5.11 -4.08
N THR A 34 -9.68 4.75 -3.34
CA THR A 34 -10.35 5.59 -2.34
C THR A 34 -9.86 5.20 -0.94
N ASP A 35 -10.15 6.03 0.07
CA ASP A 35 -9.84 5.68 1.46
C ASP A 35 -10.47 4.34 1.87
N LYS A 36 -11.70 4.08 1.41
CA LYS A 36 -12.39 2.82 1.71
C LYS A 36 -11.70 1.61 1.08
N THR A 37 -11.24 1.75 -0.16
CA THR A 37 -10.47 0.68 -0.82
C THR A 37 -9.17 0.40 -0.07
N LEU A 38 -8.47 1.45 0.39
CA LEU A 38 -7.24 1.28 1.17
C LEU A 38 -7.49 0.63 2.54
N GLU A 39 -8.59 0.97 3.21
CA GLU A 39 -9.03 0.34 4.46
C GLU A 39 -9.27 -1.18 4.26
N ILE A 40 -10.08 -1.54 3.25
CA ILE A 40 -10.36 -2.94 2.91
C ILE A 40 -9.07 -3.67 2.58
N PHE A 41 -8.19 -3.05 1.79
CA PHE A 41 -6.91 -3.63 1.42
C PHE A 41 -6.02 -3.93 2.64
N LYS A 42 -6.00 -3.02 3.64
CA LYS A 42 -5.28 -3.22 4.91
C LYS A 42 -5.86 -4.40 5.70
N ILE A 43 -7.19 -4.52 5.80
CA ILE A 43 -7.84 -5.63 6.50
C ILE A 43 -7.44 -6.97 5.88
N TYR A 44 -7.54 -7.09 4.55
CA TYR A 44 -7.18 -8.33 3.86
C TYR A 44 -5.69 -8.66 3.98
N ASN A 45 -4.80 -7.70 3.74
CA ASN A 45 -3.37 -7.99 3.67
C ASN A 45 -2.71 -8.14 5.03
N LEU A 46 -3.15 -7.40 6.04
CA LEU A 46 -2.54 -7.41 7.36
C LEU A 46 -3.34 -8.25 8.35
N ALA A 47 -4.62 -7.92 8.57
CA ALA A 47 -5.39 -8.54 9.65
C ALA A 47 -5.70 -10.01 9.34
N ILE A 48 -6.22 -10.33 8.15
CA ILE A 48 -6.55 -11.70 7.78
C ILE A 48 -5.29 -12.57 7.70
N SER A 49 -4.24 -12.10 7.02
CA SER A 49 -2.97 -12.83 6.93
C SER A 49 -2.39 -13.17 8.30
N ASN A 50 -2.35 -12.19 9.22
CA ASN A 50 -1.85 -12.40 10.57
C ASN A 50 -2.78 -13.32 11.38
N GLY A 51 -4.10 -13.21 11.23
CA GLY A 51 -5.06 -14.12 11.87
C GLY A 51 -4.85 -15.58 11.44
N VAL A 52 -4.58 -15.82 10.16
CA VAL A 52 -4.24 -17.16 9.65
C VAL A 52 -2.90 -17.64 10.22
N LEU A 53 -1.88 -16.79 10.27
CA LEU A 53 -0.58 -17.14 10.85
C LEU A 53 -0.69 -17.49 12.34
N ILE A 54 -1.38 -16.67 13.13
CA ILE A 54 -1.62 -16.93 14.57
C ILE A 54 -2.39 -18.23 14.75
N LYS A 55 -3.43 -18.50 13.96
CA LYS A 55 -4.18 -19.76 14.04
C LYS A 55 -3.31 -21.00 13.76
N LYS A 56 -2.29 -20.87 12.91
CA LYS A 56 -1.42 -21.98 12.50
C LYS A 56 -0.19 -22.17 13.39
N LEU A 57 0.40 -21.08 13.87
CA LEU A 57 1.64 -21.08 14.65
C LEU A 57 1.40 -20.91 16.15
N GLY A 58 0.20 -20.47 16.55
CA GLY A 58 -0.17 -20.20 17.93
C GLY A 58 0.69 -19.12 18.56
N ASP A 59 0.82 -19.19 19.87
CA ASP A 59 1.52 -18.18 20.68
C ASP A 59 3.02 -18.07 20.38
N SER A 60 3.60 -19.10 19.75
CA SER A 60 5.01 -19.08 19.31
C SER A 60 5.33 -17.97 18.29
N TRP A 61 4.31 -17.47 17.60
CA TRP A 61 4.45 -16.36 16.66
C TRP A 61 4.25 -14.98 17.30
N ILE A 62 3.72 -14.91 18.52
CA ILE A 62 3.47 -13.64 19.21
C ILE A 62 4.83 -12.98 19.51
N GLY A 63 5.03 -11.76 18.99
CA GLY A 63 6.29 -11.03 19.09
C GLY A 63 7.33 -11.39 18.02
N GLY A 64 7.03 -12.35 17.14
CA GLY A 64 7.84 -12.66 15.97
C GLY A 64 7.85 -11.50 14.96
N ARG A 65 9.01 -11.25 14.35
CA ARG A 65 9.18 -10.27 13.27
C ARG A 65 9.54 -10.98 11.98
N SER A 66 8.93 -10.59 10.86
CA SER A 66 9.27 -11.18 9.56
C SER A 66 10.34 -10.36 8.84
N MET A 67 11.27 -11.02 8.14
CA MET A 67 12.14 -10.34 7.19
C MET A 67 11.37 -10.02 5.91
N ARG A 68 11.48 -8.78 5.41
CA ARG A 68 10.86 -8.32 4.16
C ARG A 68 11.92 -7.69 3.27
N LEU A 69 12.06 -8.17 2.04
CA LEU A 69 12.92 -7.54 1.02
C LEU A 69 11.99 -6.75 0.09
N THR A 70 11.70 -5.51 0.45
CA THR A 70 10.74 -4.68 -0.30
C THR A 70 11.24 -3.26 -0.38
N GLU A 71 11.19 -2.70 -1.57
CA GLU A 71 11.42 -1.28 -1.84
C GLU A 71 10.07 -0.61 -2.10
N ALA A 72 9.81 0.50 -1.41
CA ALA A 72 8.59 1.28 -1.58
C ALA A 72 8.89 2.49 -2.45
N LYS A 73 8.23 2.56 -3.61
CA LYS A 73 8.30 3.71 -4.52
C LYS A 73 6.94 4.39 -4.59
N ILE A 74 6.90 5.67 -4.23
CA ILE A 74 5.74 6.55 -4.34
C ILE A 74 6.21 7.82 -5.03
N ARG A 75 5.45 8.31 -6.02
CA ARG A 75 5.65 9.63 -6.63
C ARG A 75 4.37 10.44 -6.57
N THR A 76 4.49 11.75 -6.69
CA THR A 76 3.34 12.66 -6.74
C THR A 76 3.05 13.03 -8.19
N LEU A 77 1.78 12.93 -8.58
CA LEU A 77 1.31 13.36 -9.90
C LEU A 77 1.14 14.89 -9.95
N GLU A 78 0.99 15.45 -11.14
CA GLU A 78 0.81 16.90 -11.35
C GLU A 78 -0.39 17.49 -10.57
N ASN A 79 -1.43 16.70 -10.35
CA ASN A 79 -2.61 17.08 -9.58
C ASN A 79 -2.43 16.94 -8.05
N GLY A 80 -1.23 16.63 -7.57
CA GLY A 80 -0.91 16.45 -6.16
C GLY A 80 -1.26 15.08 -5.57
N ILE A 81 -1.95 14.21 -6.32
CA ILE A 81 -2.29 12.86 -5.84
C ILE A 81 -1.06 11.94 -5.95
N GLN A 82 -0.82 11.15 -4.93
CA GLN A 82 0.28 10.17 -4.93
C GLN A 82 -0.05 8.93 -5.75
N CYS A 83 0.98 8.33 -6.37
CA CYS A 83 0.86 7.08 -7.10
C CYS A 83 2.09 6.17 -6.92
N GLY A 84 1.87 4.88 -7.15
CA GLY A 84 2.87 3.82 -7.00
C GLY A 84 2.18 2.48 -6.72
N PRO A 85 2.93 1.39 -6.50
CA PRO A 85 2.32 0.13 -6.03
C PRO A 85 1.52 0.34 -4.74
N VAL A 86 0.35 -0.30 -4.61
CA VAL A 86 -0.48 -0.19 -3.39
C VAL A 86 0.27 -0.64 -2.12
N THR A 87 1.18 -1.61 -2.26
CA THR A 87 2.04 -2.09 -1.16
C THR A 87 3.01 -1.00 -0.68
N SER A 88 3.51 -0.14 -1.57
CA SER A 88 4.34 1.01 -1.19
C SER A 88 3.59 1.96 -0.27
N ARG A 89 2.31 2.24 -0.57
CA ARG A 89 1.46 3.09 0.28
C ARG A 89 1.24 2.48 1.66
N MET A 90 1.04 1.16 1.74
CA MET A 90 0.93 0.48 3.04
C MET A 90 2.20 0.59 3.88
N VAL A 91 3.36 0.37 3.26
CA VAL A 91 4.66 0.49 3.92
C VAL A 91 4.88 1.92 4.42
N SER A 92 4.48 2.92 3.63
CA SER A 92 4.52 4.34 4.02
C SER A 92 3.61 4.63 5.22
N ASP A 93 2.34 4.20 5.18
CA ASP A 93 1.38 4.38 6.27
C ASP A 93 1.82 3.68 7.57
N ALA A 94 2.53 2.55 7.46
CA ALA A 94 3.02 1.77 8.59
C ALA A 94 4.42 2.19 9.07
N LYS A 95 5.01 3.28 8.56
CA LYS A 95 6.39 3.70 8.82
C LYS A 95 6.78 3.68 10.31
N LEU A 96 5.88 4.12 11.19
CA LEU A 96 6.12 4.15 12.64
C LEU A 96 6.13 2.74 13.29
N HIS A 97 5.47 1.77 12.66
CA HIS A 97 5.29 0.40 13.17
C HIS A 97 6.19 -0.62 12.47
N ILE A 98 6.88 -0.26 11.38
CA ILE A 98 7.70 -1.20 10.61
C ILE A 98 8.77 -1.91 11.46
N LYS A 99 9.40 -1.21 12.41
CA LYS A 99 10.42 -1.82 13.29
C LYS A 99 9.84 -2.88 14.24
N GLN A 100 8.55 -2.80 14.53
CA GLN A 100 7.82 -3.76 15.37
C GLN A 100 7.39 -4.98 14.57
N LEU A 101 7.15 -4.83 13.26
CA LEU A 101 6.68 -5.90 12.39
C LEU A 101 7.82 -6.64 11.68
N PHE A 102 8.89 -5.91 11.34
CA PHE A 102 9.94 -6.41 10.44
C PHE A 102 11.34 -6.23 11.03
N THR A 103 12.23 -7.15 10.67
CA THR A 103 13.67 -7.05 10.99
C THR A 103 14.42 -6.18 9.99
N SER A 104 13.91 -6.06 8.76
CA SER A 104 14.47 -5.21 7.72
C SER A 104 14.40 -3.73 8.11
N PRO A 105 15.46 -2.93 7.87
CA PRO A 105 15.43 -1.50 8.17
C PRO A 105 14.47 -0.76 7.25
N TYR A 106 13.85 0.31 7.74
CA TYR A 106 13.17 1.29 6.90
C TYR A 106 14.22 2.23 6.30
N GLY A 107 14.60 2.02 5.04
CA GLY A 107 15.54 2.88 4.33
C GLY A 107 14.92 4.24 4.05
N SER A 108 15.43 5.30 4.68
CA SER A 108 15.05 6.69 4.40
C SER A 108 15.85 7.23 3.22
N ASN A 109 15.70 6.64 2.03
CA ASN A 109 16.20 7.25 0.80
C ASN A 109 14.99 7.75 0.00
N VAL A 110 14.48 8.91 0.41
CA VAL A 110 13.65 9.76 -0.44
C VAL A 110 14.47 11.01 -0.68
N SER A 111 15.32 10.97 -1.70
CA SER A 111 15.88 12.14 -2.37
C SER A 111 14.88 12.64 -3.41
#